data_AF-A0A969DH35-F1
#
_entry.id   AF-A0A969DH35-F1
#
_cell.length_a   1.000
_cell.length_b   1.000
_cell.length_c   1.000
_cell.angle_alpha   90.00
_cell.angle_beta   90.00
_cell.angle_gamma   90.00
#
_symmetry.space_group_name_H-M   'P 1'
#
loop_
_entity.id
_entity.type
_entity.pdbx_description
1 polymer ?
#
loop_
_entity_poly.entity_id
_entity_poly.type
_entity_poly.pdbx_seq_one_letter_code
_entity_poly.pdbx_strand_id
1 'polypeptide(L)'
;MKSLFKNNTTAGITQKLAVGTSISIVGLIVLGTTTPANAQVGITSLDAAYQRGTSSSYDTTVANPCSTGNYSSGCDSNINMQFGDGTANDLKLSGFNVGTQSYSLIQLADTVAFRRVNGQGATGERQLVFFEYNTNNKIKSSYTNTMAEAMLSTIINRGIDNAFSNDNSTASNNIERIDYIVSSGLAVPNANLGDIGFLILERGGNDPFKIAAITSLDANGKPASFGLLKSVATTTWGKIGPNVQTAVMRREENQTAFRPSHLVGNQAISGVYVSISSLGITPGQKIYGYALFPNDITASNDLINLSDFPTTTSGGSGEGGLDLMAGGGIFMLNSLSTISGTLYEDTNANGDFDTNEPKLPKDITVKLLDNNNNVIATTTTDSNGNYTFTGVANGNYKIQVDTSDTDIPTGYTLKTANDLVVNVSGSPITDQNFGFTIPPSNPIVLLIKRITAINQIALTNIIDGVDNGNPESPNYVPAPKDADDNHPNWVSNFLR
;
A
#
# COMPACT_ATOMS: atom_id res chain seq x y z
N MET A 1 2.54 -31.07 29.85
CA MET A 1 3.51 -30.78 30.93
C MET A 1 3.97 -32.06 31.60
N LYS A 2 5.02 -32.68 31.07
CA LYS A 2 5.97 -33.63 31.70
C LYS A 2 6.78 -34.21 30.54
N SER A 3 8.10 -34.27 30.71
CA SER A 3 9.13 -34.60 29.70
C SER A 3 9.55 -33.45 28.80
N LEU A 4 10.62 -32.74 29.20
CA LEU A 4 11.70 -32.25 28.33
C LEU A 4 12.67 -31.39 29.15
N PHE A 5 13.50 -32.01 30.00
CA PHE A 5 14.79 -31.44 30.44
C PHE A 5 15.68 -32.58 30.95
N LYS A 6 16.39 -33.23 30.04
CA LYS A 6 17.68 -33.87 30.34
C LYS A 6 18.66 -33.46 29.26
N ASN A 7 19.82 -33.02 29.73
CA ASN A 7 21.07 -32.80 29.02
C ASN A 7 21.16 -31.48 28.22
N ASN A 8 21.72 -30.46 28.86
CA ASN A 8 22.98 -29.92 28.33
C ASN A 8 23.86 -29.30 29.40
N THR A 9 25.14 -29.56 29.23
CA THR A 9 26.26 -29.48 30.17
C THR A 9 26.68 -28.06 30.50
N THR A 10 27.04 -27.89 31.78
CA THR A 10 27.59 -26.69 32.40
C THR A 10 29.02 -26.42 31.92
N ALA A 11 29.26 -25.27 31.30
CA ALA A 11 30.60 -24.65 31.24
C ALA A 11 30.53 -23.37 32.11
N GLY A 12 31.29 -23.37 33.19
CA GLY A 12 31.17 -22.40 34.27
C GLY A 12 31.71 -21.02 33.94
N ILE A 13 30.99 -20.00 34.42
CA ILE A 13 31.55 -18.69 34.76
C ILE A 13 31.21 -18.46 36.23
N THR A 14 32.20 -18.62 37.11
CA THR A 14 32.08 -18.29 38.53
C THR A 14 32.44 -16.81 38.71
N GLN A 15 31.45 -15.91 38.71
CA GLN A 15 31.62 -14.59 39.31
C GLN A 15 31.17 -14.64 40.77
N LYS A 16 32.11 -14.42 41.70
CA LYS A 16 31.83 -14.16 43.12
C LYS A 16 31.09 -12.82 43.22
N LEU A 17 29.79 -12.84 43.54
CA LEU A 17 29.08 -11.65 44.01
C LEU A 17 29.19 -11.53 45.54
N ALA A 18 29.58 -10.34 46.00
CA ALA A 18 29.58 -9.97 47.41
C ALA A 18 28.14 -9.81 47.93
N VAL A 19 27.94 -10.14 49.20
CA VAL A 19 26.64 -10.05 49.90
C VAL A 19 26.24 -8.57 50.02
N GLY A 20 25.15 -8.15 49.36
CA GLY A 20 24.53 -6.85 49.61
C GLY A 20 23.92 -6.09 48.42
N THR A 21 24.07 -6.53 47.17
CA THR A 21 23.46 -5.84 46.02
C THR A 21 22.13 -6.47 45.60
N SER A 22 21.04 -5.71 45.72
CA SER A 22 19.76 -6.02 45.09
C SER A 22 19.91 -5.93 43.57
N ILE A 23 19.83 -7.07 42.88
CA ILE A 23 19.69 -7.11 41.43
C ILE A 23 18.19 -7.25 41.14
N SER A 24 17.58 -6.18 40.63
CA SER A 24 16.28 -6.29 39.96
C SER A 24 16.51 -7.06 38.66
N ILE A 25 16.27 -8.37 38.68
CA ILE A 25 16.10 -9.14 37.46
C ILE A 25 14.74 -8.73 36.91
N VAL A 26 14.74 -7.72 36.03
CA VAL A 26 13.62 -7.51 35.11
C VAL A 26 13.64 -8.74 34.22
N GLY A 27 12.77 -9.70 34.53
CA GLY A 27 12.55 -10.84 33.66
C GLY A 27 12.07 -10.32 32.32
N LEU A 28 12.98 -10.25 31.35
CA LEU A 28 12.60 -10.17 29.96
C LEU A 28 11.86 -11.47 29.66
N ILE A 29 10.54 -11.44 29.75
CA ILE A 29 9.71 -12.46 29.14
C ILE A 29 9.95 -12.27 27.65
N VAL A 30 10.92 -13.02 27.12
CA VAL A 30 10.95 -13.33 25.70
C VAL A 30 9.71 -14.19 25.51
N LEU A 31 8.58 -13.54 25.20
CA LEU A 31 7.45 -14.18 24.56
C LEU A 31 8.07 -14.86 23.35
N GLY A 32 8.17 -16.19 23.40
CA GLY A 32 8.66 -16.96 22.28
C GLY A 32 7.86 -16.52 21.08
N THR A 33 8.52 -15.86 20.13
CA THR A 33 7.93 -15.58 18.83
C THR A 33 7.71 -16.95 18.22
N THR A 34 6.51 -17.51 18.39
CA THR A 34 6.08 -18.64 17.59
C THR A 34 6.31 -18.22 16.16
N THR A 35 7.20 -18.92 15.45
CA THR A 35 7.39 -18.70 14.03
C THR A 35 6.01 -18.67 13.41
N PRO A 36 5.59 -17.56 12.76
CA PRO A 36 4.25 -17.48 12.20
C PRO A 36 4.08 -18.67 11.24
N ALA A 37 2.93 -19.33 11.29
CA ALA A 37 2.71 -20.66 10.70
C ALA A 37 3.10 -20.76 9.20
N ASN A 38 3.23 -19.61 8.52
CA ASN A 38 3.49 -19.51 7.08
C ASN A 38 4.58 -18.46 6.75
N ALA A 39 5.66 -18.33 7.56
CA ALA A 39 6.67 -17.27 7.42
C ALA A 39 7.13 -17.03 5.95
N GLN A 40 7.60 -18.10 5.29
CA GLN A 40 7.92 -18.17 3.87
C GLN A 40 7.61 -19.60 3.41
N VAL A 41 6.60 -19.77 2.55
CA VAL A 41 6.09 -21.11 2.25
C VAL A 41 5.66 -21.19 0.80
N GLY A 42 6.01 -22.31 0.16
CA GLY A 42 5.51 -22.64 -1.16
C GLY A 42 4.00 -22.82 -1.13
N ILE A 43 3.32 -22.24 -2.12
CA ILE A 43 1.88 -22.42 -2.26
C ILE A 43 1.54 -23.88 -2.60
N THR A 44 0.30 -24.31 -2.32
CA THR A 44 -0.22 -25.67 -2.60
C THR A 44 -1.25 -25.74 -3.72
N SER A 45 -1.99 -24.66 -4.00
CA SER A 45 -2.76 -24.46 -5.24
C SER A 45 -2.81 -22.97 -5.62
N LEU A 46 -2.98 -22.68 -6.91
CA LEU A 46 -3.35 -21.36 -7.40
C LEU A 46 -4.84 -21.33 -7.68
N ASP A 47 -5.52 -20.28 -7.25
CA ASP A 47 -6.87 -19.95 -7.71
C ASP A 47 -6.75 -18.95 -8.85
N ALA A 48 -6.62 -19.48 -10.07
CA ALA A 48 -6.54 -18.71 -11.29
C ALA A 48 -7.33 -19.39 -12.41
N ALA A 49 -8.01 -18.59 -13.22
CA ALA A 49 -8.84 -19.09 -14.31
C ALA A 49 -8.60 -18.29 -15.60
N TYR A 50 -8.60 -18.99 -16.73
CA TYR A 50 -8.58 -18.32 -18.04
C TYR A 50 -9.90 -17.60 -18.29
N GLN A 51 -9.80 -16.34 -18.68
CA GLN A 51 -10.91 -15.47 -19.03
C GLN A 51 -10.65 -14.84 -20.40
N ARG A 52 -11.71 -14.29 -21.01
CA ARG A 52 -11.58 -13.52 -22.24
C ARG A 52 -10.97 -12.15 -21.93
N GLY A 53 -9.79 -11.91 -22.46
CA GLY A 53 -9.11 -10.63 -22.52
C GLY A 53 -9.31 -9.92 -23.87
N THR A 54 -8.48 -8.92 -24.12
CA THR A 54 -8.45 -8.15 -25.36
C THR A 54 -7.61 -8.83 -26.43
N SER A 55 -8.09 -8.83 -27.67
CA SER A 55 -7.34 -9.30 -28.84
C SER A 55 -6.78 -8.10 -29.62
N SER A 56 -5.54 -8.21 -30.08
CA SER A 56 -4.87 -7.16 -30.87
C SER A 56 -3.82 -7.76 -31.80
N SER A 57 -3.43 -7.01 -32.82
CA SER A 57 -2.30 -7.33 -33.70
C SER A 57 -1.20 -6.30 -33.46
N TYR A 58 0.04 -6.79 -33.40
CA TYR A 58 1.23 -6.02 -33.14
C TYR A 58 2.29 -6.34 -34.19
N ASP A 59 2.68 -5.35 -34.99
CA ASP A 59 3.73 -5.51 -35.98
C ASP A 59 5.10 -5.12 -35.40
N THR A 60 6.05 -6.04 -35.46
CA THR A 60 7.41 -5.85 -34.95
C THR A 60 8.27 -5.34 -36.11
N THR A 61 8.50 -4.02 -36.19
CA THR A 61 9.08 -3.36 -37.36
C THR A 61 10.60 -3.18 -37.32
N VAL A 62 11.37 -4.01 -36.60
CA VAL A 62 12.81 -3.76 -36.38
C VAL A 62 13.71 -5.00 -36.58
N ALA A 63 14.81 -4.81 -37.31
CA ALA A 63 15.91 -5.76 -37.54
C ALA A 63 16.65 -6.18 -36.23
N ASN A 64 17.29 -7.36 -36.25
CA ASN A 64 17.18 -8.30 -35.14
C ASN A 64 18.49 -8.80 -34.51
N PRO A 65 18.40 -9.34 -33.27
CA PRO A 65 19.05 -10.60 -32.90
C PRO A 65 18.05 -11.58 -32.18
N CYS A 66 17.16 -12.25 -32.91
CA CYS A 66 16.29 -13.30 -32.36
C CYS A 66 16.96 -14.66 -32.54
N SER A 67 16.47 -15.68 -31.84
CA SER A 67 16.89 -17.05 -32.16
C SER A 67 16.25 -17.49 -33.48
N THR A 68 17.07 -17.65 -34.52
CA THR A 68 16.64 -17.96 -35.92
C THR A 68 15.88 -19.27 -36.06
N GLY A 69 15.89 -20.14 -35.04
CA GLY A 69 15.16 -21.42 -35.04
C GLY A 69 13.75 -21.38 -34.46
N ASN A 70 13.36 -20.31 -33.76
CA ASN A 70 12.14 -20.31 -32.94
C ASN A 70 10.91 -19.68 -33.62
N TYR A 71 11.11 -18.85 -34.66
CA TYR A 71 10.02 -18.12 -35.32
C TYR A 71 9.96 -18.43 -36.82
N SER A 72 8.75 -18.61 -37.37
CA SER A 72 8.52 -19.16 -38.72
C SER A 72 8.99 -18.28 -39.87
N SER A 73 9.13 -16.97 -39.66
CA SER A 73 9.51 -16.00 -40.70
C SER A 73 10.99 -15.60 -40.65
N GLY A 74 11.79 -16.25 -39.79
CA GLY A 74 13.21 -15.95 -39.61
C GLY A 74 13.45 -14.56 -38.99
N CYS A 75 14.70 -14.29 -38.62
CA CYS A 75 15.03 -13.10 -37.83
C CYS A 75 15.11 -11.77 -38.60
N ASP A 76 14.81 -11.65 -39.90
CA ASP A 76 15.00 -10.39 -40.63
C ASP A 76 13.75 -9.88 -41.35
N SER A 77 12.57 -10.35 -40.94
CA SER A 77 11.27 -9.93 -41.50
C SER A 77 10.37 -9.32 -40.43
N ASN A 78 9.45 -8.44 -40.85
CA ASN A 78 8.38 -7.97 -39.98
C ASN A 78 7.58 -9.16 -39.45
N ILE A 79 7.56 -9.36 -38.13
CA ILE A 79 6.78 -10.41 -37.50
C ILE A 79 5.49 -9.80 -36.98
N ASN A 80 4.37 -10.19 -37.59
CA ASN A 80 3.05 -9.88 -37.05
C ASN A 80 2.73 -10.82 -35.90
N MET A 81 2.65 -10.27 -34.70
CA MET A 81 2.26 -10.98 -33.50
C MET A 81 0.79 -10.71 -33.20
N GLN A 82 0.03 -11.78 -32.97
CA GLN A 82 -1.39 -11.68 -32.63
C GLN A 82 -1.55 -11.99 -31.15
N PHE A 83 -1.92 -11.00 -30.37
CA PHE A 83 -2.17 -11.09 -28.94
C PHE A 83 -3.65 -11.34 -28.66
N GLY A 84 -3.92 -11.97 -27.52
CA GLY A 84 -5.28 -12.37 -27.16
C GLY A 84 -5.84 -13.47 -28.05
N ASP A 85 -5.00 -14.45 -28.42
CA ASP A 85 -5.38 -15.58 -29.25
C ASP A 85 -6.27 -16.57 -28.47
N GLY A 86 -7.41 -16.93 -29.07
CA GLY A 86 -8.40 -17.83 -28.48
C GLY A 86 -9.55 -17.13 -27.76
N THR A 87 -10.40 -17.93 -27.10
CA THR A 87 -11.63 -17.43 -26.42
C THR A 87 -11.48 -17.29 -24.90
N ALA A 88 -10.42 -17.86 -24.33
CA ALA A 88 -10.04 -17.77 -22.93
C ALA A 88 -8.50 -17.67 -22.88
N ASN A 89 -8.00 -16.44 -22.80
CA ASN A 89 -6.66 -16.09 -23.24
C ASN A 89 -5.83 -15.38 -22.15
N ASP A 90 -6.49 -14.81 -21.15
CA ASP A 90 -5.85 -14.21 -19.98
C ASP A 90 -6.06 -15.08 -18.75
N LEU A 91 -4.96 -15.56 -18.13
CA LEU A 91 -5.02 -16.31 -16.88
C LEU A 91 -5.11 -15.34 -15.71
N LYS A 92 -6.31 -15.15 -15.18
CA LYS A 92 -6.56 -14.19 -14.09
C LYS A 92 -6.41 -14.86 -12.72
N LEU A 93 -5.57 -14.30 -11.88
CA LEU A 93 -5.39 -14.67 -10.48
C LEU A 93 -6.51 -14.08 -9.62
N SER A 94 -7.13 -14.93 -8.81
CA SER A 94 -8.10 -14.56 -7.77
C SER A 94 -7.54 -14.79 -6.36
N GLY A 95 -6.67 -15.80 -6.21
CA GLY A 95 -6.09 -16.16 -4.93
C GLY A 95 -5.14 -17.36 -5.01
N PHE A 96 -4.81 -17.92 -3.86
CA PHE A 96 -3.97 -19.11 -3.76
C PHE A 96 -4.22 -19.83 -2.45
N ASN A 97 -3.64 -21.03 -2.30
CA ASN A 97 -3.71 -21.80 -1.08
C ASN A 97 -2.32 -22.13 -0.54
N VAL A 98 -2.23 -22.24 0.79
CA VAL A 98 -1.09 -22.78 1.53
C VAL A 98 -1.62 -23.86 2.47
N GLY A 99 -1.35 -25.11 2.13
CA GLY A 99 -2.01 -26.24 2.79
C GLY A 99 -3.52 -26.17 2.58
N THR A 100 -4.27 -26.02 3.68
CA THR A 100 -5.74 -25.88 3.69
C THR A 100 -6.22 -24.43 3.80
N GLN A 101 -5.30 -23.47 3.87
CA GLN A 101 -5.62 -22.05 4.03
C GLN A 101 -5.72 -21.37 2.66
N SER A 102 -6.77 -20.58 2.45
CA SER A 102 -7.01 -19.84 1.20
C SER A 102 -6.78 -18.35 1.41
N TYR A 103 -6.07 -17.73 0.48
CA TYR A 103 -5.70 -16.31 0.50
C TYR A 103 -6.24 -15.62 -0.74
N SER A 104 -6.75 -14.39 -0.58
CA SER A 104 -7.25 -13.55 -1.66
C SER A 104 -6.47 -12.24 -1.74
N LEU A 105 -6.40 -11.68 -2.95
CA LEU A 105 -5.84 -10.35 -3.17
C LEU A 105 -6.75 -9.31 -2.51
N ILE A 106 -6.20 -8.48 -1.63
CA ILE A 106 -6.93 -7.37 -1.01
C ILE A 106 -6.58 -6.02 -1.62
N GLN A 107 -5.36 -5.87 -2.12
CA GLN A 107 -4.88 -4.62 -2.71
C GLN A 107 -3.78 -4.94 -3.73
N LEU A 108 -4.02 -4.57 -5.00
CA LEU A 108 -2.95 -4.54 -5.99
C LEU A 108 -2.02 -3.35 -5.69
N ALA A 109 -0.74 -3.46 -6.02
CA ALA A 109 0.13 -2.28 -5.97
C ALA A 109 -0.41 -1.17 -6.88
N ASP A 110 -0.28 0.08 -6.46
CA ASP A 110 -0.65 1.25 -7.27
C ASP A 110 0.46 1.58 -8.27
N THR A 111 1.70 1.28 -7.91
CA THR A 111 2.88 1.58 -8.70
C THR A 111 3.88 0.45 -8.58
N VAL A 112 4.54 0.14 -9.70
CA VAL A 112 5.73 -0.71 -9.72
C VAL A 112 6.91 0.12 -10.26
N ALA A 113 8.01 0.15 -9.51
CA ALA A 113 9.21 0.89 -9.91
C ALA A 113 10.39 -0.07 -10.07
N PHE A 114 11.00 -0.05 -11.25
CA PHE A 114 12.20 -0.82 -11.56
C PHE A 114 13.44 0.06 -11.35
N ARG A 115 14.21 -0.22 -10.30
CA ARG A 115 15.44 0.50 -9.98
C ARG A 115 16.63 -0.19 -10.61
N ARG A 116 17.56 0.59 -11.12
CA ARG A 116 18.63 0.11 -11.99
C ARG A 116 19.95 0.70 -11.53
N VAL A 117 21.02 -0.07 -11.66
CA VAL A 117 22.40 0.40 -11.54
C VAL A 117 23.11 0.00 -12.82
N ASN A 118 23.44 0.98 -13.65
CA ASN A 118 24.08 0.70 -14.93
C ASN A 118 25.50 0.14 -14.71
N GLY A 119 25.78 -1.00 -15.34
CA GLY A 119 27.08 -1.65 -15.33
C GLY A 119 27.77 -1.62 -16.68
N GLN A 120 28.88 -2.36 -16.78
CA GLN A 120 29.47 -2.72 -18.07
C GLN A 120 28.61 -3.76 -18.82
N GLY A 121 27.84 -4.56 -18.06
CA GLY A 121 26.97 -5.67 -18.50
C GLY A 121 25.71 -5.24 -19.23
N ALA A 122 24.94 -4.37 -18.58
CA ALA A 122 23.73 -3.80 -19.14
C ALA A 122 23.52 -2.37 -18.66
N THR A 123 22.88 -1.58 -19.52
CA THR A 123 22.64 -0.16 -19.31
C THR A 123 21.25 0.24 -19.79
N GLY A 124 20.72 1.31 -19.22
CA GLY A 124 19.49 1.95 -19.69
C GLY A 124 18.21 1.24 -19.26
N GLU A 125 17.08 1.73 -19.75
CA GLU A 125 15.73 1.27 -19.40
C GLU A 125 15.24 0.09 -20.25
N ARG A 126 16.06 -0.94 -20.35
CA ARG A 126 15.70 -2.15 -21.08
C ARG A 126 14.47 -2.83 -20.47
N GLN A 127 13.63 -3.39 -21.33
CA GLN A 127 12.43 -4.11 -20.94
C GLN A 127 12.45 -5.52 -21.54
N LEU A 128 12.45 -6.55 -20.70
CA LEU A 128 12.19 -7.94 -21.08
C LEU A 128 10.86 -8.40 -20.48
N VAL A 129 9.87 -8.60 -21.33
CA VAL A 129 8.52 -9.06 -20.95
C VAL A 129 8.27 -10.40 -21.62
N PHE A 130 7.73 -11.36 -20.89
CA PHE A 130 7.24 -12.60 -21.48
C PHE A 130 5.71 -12.65 -21.50
N PHE A 131 5.17 -13.38 -22.48
CA PHE A 131 3.74 -13.66 -22.61
C PHE A 131 3.54 -15.13 -22.92
N GLU A 132 2.51 -15.77 -22.36
CA GLU A 132 2.12 -17.11 -22.77
C GLU A 132 1.70 -17.13 -24.26
N TYR A 133 2.15 -18.14 -25.00
CA TYR A 133 1.79 -18.31 -26.41
C TYR A 133 1.08 -19.65 -26.66
N ASN A 134 0.25 -19.70 -27.71
CA ASN A 134 -0.35 -20.96 -28.19
C ASN A 134 0.54 -21.60 -29.27
N THR A 135 0.92 -20.81 -30.26
CA THR A 135 1.82 -21.20 -31.35
C THR A 135 2.72 -20.02 -31.71
N ASN A 136 3.71 -20.25 -32.57
CA ASN A 136 4.62 -19.20 -33.03
C ASN A 136 3.81 -17.99 -33.54
N ASN A 137 4.13 -16.80 -33.03
CA ASN A 137 3.47 -15.51 -33.33
C ASN A 137 2.00 -15.39 -32.88
N LYS A 138 1.41 -16.40 -32.25
CA LYS A 138 0.07 -16.38 -31.63
C LYS A 138 0.19 -16.33 -30.12
N ILE A 139 0.22 -15.11 -29.60
CA ILE A 139 0.32 -14.85 -28.18
C ILE A 139 -1.06 -14.99 -27.55
N LYS A 140 -1.13 -15.82 -26.52
CA LYS A 140 -2.36 -16.12 -25.82
C LYS A 140 -2.76 -14.95 -24.93
N SER A 141 -1.86 -14.46 -24.09
CA SER A 141 -2.18 -13.30 -23.23
C SER A 141 -2.45 -12.03 -24.06
N SER A 142 -3.26 -11.15 -23.50
CA SER A 142 -3.46 -9.79 -24.02
C SER A 142 -2.17 -8.96 -23.94
N TYR A 143 -2.00 -8.08 -24.93
CA TYR A 143 -0.83 -7.23 -25.07
C TYR A 143 -0.69 -6.22 -23.92
N THR A 144 0.55 -5.92 -23.56
CA THR A 144 0.92 -4.77 -22.71
C THR A 144 2.11 -4.06 -23.32
N ASN A 145 2.13 -2.75 -23.21
CA ASN A 145 3.13 -1.90 -23.84
C ASN A 145 4.34 -1.64 -22.95
N THR A 146 4.26 -1.93 -21.64
CA THR A 146 5.40 -1.75 -20.71
C THR A 146 5.50 -2.88 -19.70
N MET A 147 6.69 -3.08 -19.11
CA MET A 147 6.83 -3.98 -17.95
C MET A 147 5.91 -3.56 -16.80
N ALA A 148 5.73 -2.25 -16.57
CA ALA A 148 4.87 -1.78 -15.50
C ALA A 148 3.41 -2.21 -15.69
N GLU A 149 2.88 -2.07 -16.91
CA GLU A 149 1.54 -2.56 -17.27
C GLU A 149 1.40 -4.09 -17.17
N ALA A 150 2.45 -4.83 -17.51
CA ALA A 150 2.47 -6.27 -17.35
C ALA A 150 2.36 -6.66 -15.86
N MET A 151 3.17 -6.03 -15.00
CA MET A 151 3.30 -6.38 -13.58
C MET A 151 2.19 -5.83 -12.68
N LEU A 152 1.60 -4.67 -13.01
CA LEU A 152 0.43 -4.10 -12.34
C LEU A 152 -0.87 -4.71 -12.85
N SER A 153 -0.96 -6.03 -12.75
CA SER A 153 -2.11 -6.80 -13.23
C SER A 153 -2.29 -8.09 -12.45
N THR A 154 -3.54 -8.57 -12.44
CA THR A 154 -3.87 -9.94 -12.00
C THR A 154 -3.82 -10.95 -13.13
N ILE A 155 -3.47 -10.55 -14.35
CA ILE A 155 -3.26 -11.48 -15.47
C ILE A 155 -1.84 -12.04 -15.37
N ILE A 156 -1.71 -13.30 -14.95
CA ILE A 156 -0.43 -13.91 -14.53
C ILE A 156 0.25 -14.77 -15.60
N ASN A 157 -0.38 -14.97 -16.76
CA ASN A 157 0.27 -15.63 -17.90
C ASN A 157 1.16 -14.68 -18.72
N ARG A 158 1.75 -13.70 -18.04
CA ARG A 158 2.75 -12.73 -18.52
C ARG A 158 3.58 -12.24 -17.33
N GLY A 159 4.74 -11.67 -17.63
CA GLY A 159 5.67 -11.24 -16.59
C GLY A 159 6.95 -10.68 -17.18
N ILE A 160 8.01 -10.62 -16.37
CA ILE A 160 9.33 -10.16 -16.78
C ILE A 160 10.33 -11.31 -16.72
N ASP A 161 11.20 -11.36 -17.72
CA ASP A 161 12.20 -12.41 -17.85
C ASP A 161 13.52 -11.95 -17.22
N ASN A 162 14.19 -12.84 -16.47
CA ASN A 162 15.52 -12.58 -15.90
C ASN A 162 15.63 -11.22 -15.18
N ALA A 163 14.67 -10.96 -14.28
CA ALA A 163 14.42 -9.64 -13.71
C ALA A 163 15.69 -8.95 -13.23
N PHE A 164 16.52 -9.66 -12.48
CA PHE A 164 17.68 -9.09 -11.81
C PHE A 164 19.01 -9.32 -12.54
N SER A 165 18.98 -9.96 -13.72
CA SER A 165 20.19 -10.15 -14.50
C SER A 165 20.73 -8.80 -14.99
N ASN A 166 21.98 -8.51 -14.64
CA ASN A 166 22.72 -7.32 -15.04
C ASN A 166 24.11 -7.67 -15.59
N ASP A 167 24.24 -8.90 -16.11
CA ASP A 167 25.43 -9.35 -16.82
C ASP A 167 25.43 -8.89 -18.29
N ASN A 168 26.55 -9.13 -18.99
CA ASN A 168 26.71 -8.83 -20.42
C ASN A 168 25.80 -9.68 -21.36
N SER A 169 24.79 -10.39 -20.83
CA SER A 169 23.96 -11.29 -21.64
C SER A 169 22.84 -10.56 -22.39
N THR A 170 22.39 -11.21 -23.47
CA THR A 170 21.22 -10.79 -24.24
C THR A 170 19.89 -11.02 -23.50
N ALA A 171 19.92 -11.64 -22.33
CA ALA A 171 18.77 -11.91 -21.47
C ALA A 171 18.77 -11.04 -20.20
N SER A 172 19.65 -10.04 -20.09
CA SER A 172 19.68 -9.13 -18.94
C SER A 172 18.58 -8.06 -19.01
N ASN A 173 17.89 -7.84 -17.89
CA ASN A 173 16.89 -6.77 -17.74
C ASN A 173 17.45 -5.50 -17.08
N ASN A 174 18.65 -5.52 -16.47
CA ASN A 174 19.31 -4.38 -15.80
C ASN A 174 18.45 -3.79 -14.66
N ILE A 175 17.87 -4.64 -13.82
CA ILE A 175 17.09 -4.22 -12.65
C ILE A 175 17.80 -4.73 -11.41
N GLU A 176 17.88 -3.90 -10.40
CA GLU A 176 18.52 -4.20 -9.12
C GLU A 176 17.53 -4.18 -7.96
N ARG A 177 16.37 -3.56 -8.15
CA ARG A 177 15.27 -3.58 -7.18
C ARG A 177 13.94 -3.39 -7.89
N ILE A 178 12.91 -4.11 -7.46
CA ILE A 178 11.53 -3.91 -7.94
C ILE A 178 10.68 -3.51 -6.74
N ASP A 179 10.17 -2.28 -6.75
CA ASP A 179 9.30 -1.77 -5.71
C ASP A 179 7.84 -1.94 -6.13
N TYR A 180 7.06 -2.74 -5.40
CA TYR A 180 5.59 -2.77 -5.48
C TYR A 180 5.02 -1.87 -4.39
N ILE A 181 4.48 -0.72 -4.79
CA ILE A 181 4.11 0.36 -3.88
C ILE A 181 2.58 0.45 -3.77
N VAL A 182 2.09 0.41 -2.55
CA VAL A 182 0.71 0.80 -2.18
C VAL A 182 0.81 2.18 -1.52
N SER A 183 0.49 3.23 -2.27
CA SER A 183 0.74 4.63 -1.90
C SER A 183 -0.11 5.08 -0.71
N SER A 184 -1.35 4.57 -0.61
CA SER A 184 -2.21 4.79 0.55
C SER A 184 -1.65 4.15 1.82
N GLY A 185 -0.84 3.10 1.66
CA GLY A 185 -0.33 2.22 2.70
C GLY A 185 -1.42 1.39 3.39
N LEU A 186 -1.03 0.24 3.91
CA LEU A 186 -1.87 -0.68 4.66
C LEU A 186 -1.54 -0.56 6.15
N ALA A 187 -2.52 -0.21 6.97
CA ALA A 187 -2.41 -0.33 8.43
C ALA A 187 -2.47 -1.81 8.82
N VAL A 188 -1.40 -2.31 9.43
CA VAL A 188 -1.27 -3.72 9.80
C VAL A 188 -2.04 -3.99 11.09
N PRO A 189 -2.84 -5.07 11.17
CA PRO A 189 -3.58 -5.42 12.38
C PRO A 189 -2.68 -5.65 13.59
N ASN A 190 -3.31 -5.65 14.77
CA ASN A 190 -2.65 -6.02 16.01
C ASN A 190 -2.38 -7.53 16.18
N ALA A 191 -2.98 -8.36 15.34
CA ALA A 191 -2.87 -9.83 15.35
C ALA A 191 -2.89 -10.40 13.92
N ASN A 192 -2.63 -11.70 13.77
CA ASN A 192 -2.71 -12.41 12.48
C ASN A 192 -1.71 -11.92 11.41
N LEU A 193 -0.57 -11.35 11.81
CA LEU A 193 0.49 -10.90 10.88
C LEU A 193 1.13 -12.04 10.06
N GLY A 194 0.88 -13.31 10.42
CA GLY A 194 1.27 -14.48 9.63
C GLY A 194 0.38 -14.69 8.39
N ASP A 195 -0.81 -14.11 8.41
CA ASP A 195 -1.91 -14.39 7.49
C ASP A 195 -2.16 -13.23 6.51
N ILE A 196 -1.25 -12.24 6.54
CA ILE A 196 -1.15 -11.14 5.59
C ILE A 196 0.26 -11.16 5.00
N GLY A 197 0.37 -11.00 3.69
CA GLY A 197 1.65 -11.11 3.02
C GLY A 197 1.60 -10.87 1.53
N PHE A 198 2.64 -11.34 0.87
CA PHE A 198 2.88 -11.14 -0.54
C PHE A 198 2.98 -12.50 -1.22
N LEU A 199 2.35 -12.61 -2.39
CA LEU A 199 2.52 -13.75 -3.29
C LEU A 199 3.54 -13.35 -4.35
N ILE A 200 4.64 -14.10 -4.44
CA ILE A 200 5.60 -13.99 -5.54
C ILE A 200 5.42 -15.19 -6.43
N LEU A 201 5.25 -14.95 -7.73
CA LEU A 201 5.07 -15.98 -8.75
C LEU A 201 6.25 -15.97 -9.72
N GLU A 202 6.68 -17.16 -10.14
CA GLU A 202 7.82 -17.34 -11.02
C GLU A 202 7.58 -18.49 -12.01
N ARG A 203 8.15 -18.35 -13.22
CA ARG A 203 8.10 -19.34 -14.29
C ARG A 203 9.19 -20.42 -14.13
N GLY A 204 8.87 -21.49 -13.38
CA GLY A 204 9.74 -22.66 -13.19
C GLY A 204 10.06 -23.02 -11.74
N GLY A 205 9.99 -22.04 -10.84
CA GLY A 205 10.25 -22.19 -9.41
C GLY A 205 11.72 -22.53 -9.11
N ASN A 206 12.67 -21.87 -9.78
CA ASN A 206 14.09 -22.22 -9.73
C ASN A 206 15.02 -21.06 -9.37
N ASP A 207 14.49 -19.87 -9.08
CA ASP A 207 15.35 -18.71 -8.82
C ASP A 207 15.23 -18.24 -7.36
N PRO A 208 16.36 -18.07 -6.65
CA PRO A 208 16.36 -17.45 -5.34
C PRO A 208 16.25 -15.92 -5.51
N PHE A 209 15.68 -15.25 -4.51
CA PHE A 209 15.59 -13.80 -4.47
C PHE A 209 15.57 -13.31 -3.01
N LYS A 210 15.59 -11.99 -2.82
CA LYS A 210 15.32 -11.39 -1.51
C LYS A 210 14.13 -10.45 -1.56
N ILE A 211 13.49 -10.30 -0.41
CA ILE A 211 12.29 -9.50 -0.23
C ILE A 211 12.34 -8.74 1.09
N ALA A 212 11.84 -7.51 1.07
CA ALA A 212 11.58 -6.72 2.27
C ALA A 212 10.26 -5.95 2.12
N ALA A 213 9.54 -5.76 3.22
CA ALA A 213 8.36 -4.89 3.24
C ALA A 213 8.80 -3.42 3.20
N ILE A 214 8.09 -2.58 2.44
CA ILE A 214 8.34 -1.12 2.44
C ILE A 214 7.61 -0.54 3.66
N THR A 215 8.34 0.10 4.57
CA THR A 215 7.79 0.58 5.85
C THR A 215 7.58 2.08 5.90
N SER A 216 8.15 2.83 4.95
CA SER A 216 7.83 4.24 4.74
C SER A 216 8.16 4.67 3.31
N LEU A 217 7.51 5.76 2.88
CA LEU A 217 7.79 6.44 1.63
C LEU A 217 8.33 7.84 1.92
N ASP A 218 9.19 8.35 1.03
CA ASP A 218 9.64 9.74 1.02
C ASP A 218 8.55 10.68 0.43
N ALA A 219 8.83 11.98 0.42
CA ALA A 219 7.91 12.98 -0.13
C ALA A 219 7.58 12.80 -1.62
N ASN A 220 8.37 11.99 -2.36
CA ASN A 220 8.15 11.68 -3.77
C ASN A 220 7.53 10.29 -3.97
N GLY A 221 7.08 9.63 -2.90
CA GLY A 221 6.48 8.29 -2.96
C GLY A 221 7.48 7.15 -3.18
N LYS A 222 8.79 7.37 -2.97
CA LYS A 222 9.82 6.32 -3.10
C LYS A 222 10.06 5.65 -1.74
N PRO A 223 10.43 4.35 -1.70
CA PRO A 223 10.78 3.69 -0.44
C PRO A 223 11.87 4.44 0.33
N ALA A 224 11.60 4.77 1.59
CA ALA A 224 12.52 5.46 2.50
C ALA A 224 13.00 4.57 3.66
N SER A 225 12.28 3.49 3.95
CA SER A 225 12.74 2.44 4.87
C SER A 225 12.13 1.09 4.53
N PHE A 226 12.80 0.03 4.98
CA PHE A 226 12.37 -1.35 4.80
C PHE A 226 12.31 -2.10 6.13
N GLY A 227 11.48 -3.14 6.17
CA GLY A 227 11.55 -4.18 7.19
C GLY A 227 12.79 -5.07 7.03
N LEU A 228 12.77 -6.24 7.68
CA LEU A 228 13.85 -7.21 7.56
C LEU A 228 13.98 -7.73 6.13
N LEU A 229 15.19 -7.63 5.55
CA LEU A 229 15.54 -8.29 4.31
C LEU A 229 15.59 -9.81 4.51
N LYS A 230 14.81 -10.54 3.72
CA LYS A 230 14.71 -11.99 3.79
C LYS A 230 15.07 -12.65 2.47
N SER A 231 15.92 -13.67 2.54
CA SER A 231 16.19 -14.57 1.42
C SER A 231 15.07 -15.60 1.26
N VAL A 232 14.66 -15.83 0.03
CA VAL A 232 13.80 -16.94 -0.39
C VAL A 232 14.63 -17.87 -1.26
N ALA A 233 14.80 -19.12 -0.82
CA ALA A 233 15.61 -20.11 -1.50
C ALA A 233 14.82 -20.83 -2.61
N THR A 234 15.55 -21.41 -3.56
CA THR A 234 14.97 -22.22 -4.65
C THR A 234 14.15 -23.42 -4.15
N THR A 235 14.44 -23.93 -2.95
CA THR A 235 13.71 -25.02 -2.31
C THR A 235 12.36 -24.59 -1.71
N THR A 236 12.08 -23.29 -1.62
CA THR A 236 10.85 -22.76 -1.01
C THR A 236 9.67 -22.78 -1.98
N TRP A 237 9.91 -22.77 -3.28
CA TRP A 237 8.86 -22.67 -4.31
C TRP A 237 7.85 -23.82 -4.27
N GLY A 238 6.56 -23.47 -4.22
CA GLY A 238 5.47 -24.39 -4.51
C GLY A 238 5.28 -24.52 -6.02
N LYS A 239 5.67 -25.66 -6.60
CA LYS A 239 5.64 -25.92 -8.05
C LYS A 239 4.35 -26.60 -8.48
N ILE A 240 3.29 -25.81 -8.63
CA ILE A 240 1.92 -26.35 -8.61
C ILE A 240 0.95 -25.72 -9.61
N GLY A 241 1.36 -24.64 -10.28
CA GLY A 241 0.52 -23.95 -11.25
C GLY A 241 0.52 -24.65 -12.61
N PRO A 242 -0.30 -24.17 -13.55
CA PRO A 242 -0.32 -24.72 -14.90
C PRO A 242 1.05 -24.55 -15.57
N ASN A 243 1.35 -25.42 -16.53
CA ASN A 243 2.50 -25.20 -17.40
C ASN A 243 2.17 -24.11 -18.42
N VAL A 244 3.09 -23.17 -18.58
CA VAL A 244 3.04 -22.14 -19.61
C VAL A 244 4.28 -22.24 -20.49
N GLN A 245 4.07 -22.11 -21.79
CA GLN A 245 5.13 -21.83 -22.75
C GLN A 245 5.07 -20.33 -23.06
N THR A 246 6.22 -19.66 -23.11
CA THR A 246 6.24 -18.19 -23.17
C THR A 246 7.11 -17.65 -24.29
N ALA A 247 6.69 -16.54 -24.87
CA ALA A 247 7.44 -15.78 -25.84
C ALA A 247 8.01 -14.56 -25.14
N VAL A 248 9.34 -14.46 -25.12
CA VAL A 248 10.05 -13.33 -24.51
C VAL A 248 10.22 -12.23 -25.56
N MET A 249 9.81 -11.03 -25.17
CA MET A 249 9.83 -9.81 -25.95
C MET A 249 10.78 -8.81 -25.29
N ARG A 250 11.58 -8.12 -26.10
CA ARG A 250 12.62 -7.21 -25.62
C ARG A 250 12.47 -5.82 -26.24
N ARG A 251 12.76 -4.77 -25.48
CA ARG A 251 12.85 -3.39 -25.97
C ARG A 251 14.00 -2.68 -25.28
N GLU A 252 14.90 -2.06 -26.05
CA GLU A 252 15.92 -1.16 -25.49
C GLU A 252 15.33 0.23 -25.19
N GLU A 253 16.04 1.03 -24.39
CA GLU A 253 15.65 2.39 -24.00
C GLU A 253 15.32 3.32 -25.18
N ASN A 254 16.06 3.20 -26.29
CA ASN A 254 15.90 4.03 -27.47
C ASN A 254 14.97 3.42 -28.54
N GLN A 255 14.28 2.32 -28.22
CA GLN A 255 13.37 1.65 -29.14
C GLN A 255 11.91 1.94 -28.78
N THR A 256 11.09 2.17 -29.80
CA THR A 256 9.65 2.45 -29.63
C THR A 256 8.80 1.17 -29.60
N ALA A 257 9.32 0.05 -30.09
CA ALA A 257 8.61 -1.21 -30.24
C ALA A 257 9.34 -2.36 -29.53
N PHE A 258 8.56 -3.28 -28.97
CA PHE A 258 9.07 -4.58 -28.56
C PHE A 258 9.43 -5.41 -29.79
N ARG A 259 10.49 -6.20 -29.66
CA ARG A 259 10.90 -7.22 -30.63
C ARG A 259 10.90 -8.61 -29.99
N PRO A 260 10.61 -9.67 -30.76
CA PRO A 260 10.77 -11.04 -30.27
C PRO A 260 12.23 -11.34 -29.94
N SER A 261 12.47 -11.98 -28.80
CA SER A 261 13.81 -12.44 -28.40
C SER A 261 13.92 -13.95 -28.60
N HIS A 262 13.13 -14.72 -27.85
CA HIS A 262 13.18 -16.17 -27.87
C HIS A 262 11.87 -16.78 -27.33
N LEU A 263 11.68 -18.08 -27.59
CA LEU A 263 10.60 -18.88 -27.03
C LEU A 263 11.17 -19.75 -25.91
N VAL A 264 10.39 -19.89 -24.85
CA VAL A 264 10.66 -20.76 -23.72
C VAL A 264 9.57 -21.83 -23.69
N GLY A 265 9.99 -23.09 -23.61
CA GLY A 265 9.10 -24.24 -23.57
C GLY A 265 8.27 -24.29 -22.28
N ASN A 266 7.49 -25.37 -22.12
CA ASN A 266 6.62 -25.54 -20.97
C ASN A 266 7.38 -25.51 -19.64
N GLN A 267 6.99 -24.58 -18.77
CA GLN A 267 7.44 -24.48 -17.38
C GLN A 267 6.24 -24.25 -16.47
N ALA A 268 6.26 -24.85 -15.29
CA ALA A 268 5.19 -24.70 -14.31
C ALA A 268 5.24 -23.30 -13.67
N ILE A 269 4.07 -22.68 -13.51
CA ILE A 269 3.95 -21.53 -12.61
C ILE A 269 4.22 -22.01 -11.18
N SER A 270 5.15 -21.36 -10.50
CA SER A 270 5.49 -21.63 -9.12
C SER A 270 5.23 -20.41 -8.26
N GLY A 271 4.96 -20.61 -6.96
CA GLY A 271 4.70 -19.49 -6.06
C GLY A 271 5.27 -19.67 -4.66
N VAL A 272 5.57 -18.55 -4.02
CA VAL A 272 5.92 -18.45 -2.60
C VAL A 272 5.06 -17.37 -1.96
N TYR A 273 4.47 -17.71 -0.82
CA TYR A 273 3.87 -16.76 0.08
C TYR A 273 4.89 -16.31 1.12
N VAL A 274 5.01 -14.99 1.32
CA VAL A 274 5.86 -14.37 2.33
C VAL A 274 5.01 -13.50 3.24
N SER A 275 4.88 -13.91 4.49
CA SER A 275 4.10 -13.16 5.49
C SER A 275 4.83 -11.89 5.94
N ILE A 276 4.09 -10.82 6.25
CA ILE A 276 4.65 -9.56 6.75
C ILE A 276 5.34 -9.74 8.12
N SER A 277 4.84 -10.65 8.96
CA SER A 277 5.50 -10.99 10.24
C SER A 277 6.91 -11.53 10.05
N SER A 278 7.16 -12.30 8.98
CA SER A 278 8.52 -12.79 8.67
C SER A 278 9.47 -11.65 8.29
N LEU A 279 8.94 -10.51 7.83
CA LEU A 279 9.68 -9.33 7.41
C LEU A 279 9.86 -8.33 8.57
N GLY A 280 9.62 -8.75 9.82
CA GLY A 280 9.83 -7.94 11.01
C GLY A 280 8.82 -6.82 11.20
N ILE A 281 7.67 -6.90 10.52
CA ILE A 281 6.58 -5.94 10.71
C ILE A 281 5.91 -6.20 12.06
N THR A 282 5.64 -5.13 12.80
CA THR A 282 5.02 -5.20 14.13
C THR A 282 3.54 -4.79 14.09
N PRO A 283 2.73 -5.25 15.06
CA PRO A 283 1.36 -4.76 15.28
C PRO A 283 1.21 -3.23 15.14
N GLY A 284 0.19 -2.78 14.42
CA GLY A 284 -0.14 -1.36 14.23
C GLY A 284 0.80 -0.58 13.29
N GLN A 285 1.86 -1.21 12.77
CA GLN A 285 2.75 -0.56 11.81
C GLN A 285 2.05 -0.36 10.46
N LYS A 286 2.32 0.74 9.77
CA LYS A 286 1.88 0.94 8.39
C LYS A 286 2.93 0.38 7.41
N ILE A 287 2.49 -0.33 6.37
CA ILE A 287 3.35 -0.81 5.28
C ILE A 287 2.87 -0.26 3.94
N TYR A 288 3.77 -0.12 2.98
CA TYR A 288 3.49 0.48 1.67
C TYR A 288 3.78 -0.49 0.52
N GLY A 289 3.60 -1.79 0.77
CA GLY A 289 3.92 -2.87 -0.16
C GLY A 289 5.27 -3.53 0.14
N TYR A 290 6.00 -3.92 -0.90
CA TYR A 290 7.26 -4.67 -0.77
C TYR A 290 8.25 -4.36 -1.90
N ALA A 291 9.53 -4.62 -1.64
CA ALA A 291 10.57 -4.60 -2.64
C ALA A 291 11.18 -5.99 -2.81
N LEU A 292 11.48 -6.33 -4.06
CA LEU A 292 12.24 -7.52 -4.45
C LEU A 292 13.66 -7.12 -4.84
N PHE A 293 14.62 -7.98 -4.52
CA PHE A 293 16.05 -7.77 -4.74
C PHE A 293 16.71 -9.05 -5.29
N PRO A 294 17.83 -8.93 -6.00
CA PRO A 294 18.62 -10.08 -6.40
C PRO A 294 19.18 -10.84 -5.20
N ASN A 295 19.68 -12.05 -5.43
CA ASN A 295 20.11 -12.93 -4.33
C ASN A 295 21.50 -12.56 -3.76
N ASP A 296 22.29 -11.75 -4.44
CA ASP A 296 23.66 -11.39 -4.07
C ASP A 296 23.79 -10.15 -3.17
N ILE A 297 22.69 -9.43 -2.87
CA ILE A 297 22.67 -8.30 -1.92
C ILE A 297 22.48 -8.77 -0.48
N THR A 298 22.93 -8.01 0.50
CA THR A 298 22.77 -8.31 1.93
C THR A 298 22.09 -7.17 2.67
N ALA A 299 21.72 -7.40 3.94
CA ALA A 299 21.14 -6.34 4.78
C ALA A 299 22.15 -5.21 5.11
N SER A 300 23.45 -5.41 4.83
CA SER A 300 24.48 -4.38 4.99
C SER A 300 24.57 -3.42 3.81
N ASN A 301 23.96 -3.75 2.68
CA ASN A 301 23.94 -2.90 1.49
C ASN A 301 23.02 -1.69 1.67
N ASP A 302 23.26 -0.62 0.91
CA ASP A 302 22.37 0.53 0.85
C ASP A 302 21.12 0.19 0.04
N LEU A 303 20.15 -0.43 0.70
CA LEU A 303 18.89 -0.84 0.07
C LEU A 303 18.08 0.34 -0.46
N ILE A 304 18.34 1.59 -0.06
CA ILE A 304 17.58 2.78 -0.44
C ILE A 304 18.16 3.41 -1.72
N ASN A 305 19.46 3.70 -1.72
CA ASN A 305 20.13 4.42 -2.81
C ASN A 305 20.88 3.49 -3.78
N LEU A 306 21.00 2.21 -3.46
CA LEU A 306 21.64 1.18 -4.29
C LEU A 306 23.13 1.44 -4.56
N SER A 307 23.81 2.26 -3.73
CA SER A 307 25.16 2.75 -4.01
C SER A 307 26.23 1.66 -4.05
N ASP A 308 25.97 0.52 -3.41
CA ASP A 308 26.87 -0.62 -3.30
C ASP A 308 26.27 -1.92 -3.86
N PHE A 309 25.25 -1.81 -4.73
CA PHE A 309 24.69 -2.97 -5.41
C PHE A 309 25.65 -3.49 -6.49
N PRO A 310 25.78 -4.81 -6.65
CA PRO A 310 26.57 -5.40 -7.73
C PRO A 310 26.07 -4.95 -9.11
N THR A 311 26.99 -4.77 -10.08
CA THR A 311 26.64 -4.45 -11.48
C THR A 311 26.89 -5.63 -12.41
N THR A 312 26.94 -6.85 -11.86
CA THR A 312 27.36 -8.08 -12.55
C THR A 312 26.54 -9.28 -12.14
N THR A 313 25.33 -9.06 -11.61
CA THR A 313 24.40 -10.09 -11.17
C THR A 313 24.11 -11.05 -12.32
N SER A 314 24.49 -12.33 -12.17
CA SER A 314 24.41 -13.29 -13.27
C SER A 314 22.95 -13.70 -13.57
N GLY A 315 22.61 -13.85 -14.85
CA GLY A 315 21.28 -14.33 -15.25
C GLY A 315 21.05 -15.83 -15.09
N GLY A 316 22.06 -16.57 -14.63
CA GLY A 316 21.90 -17.99 -14.31
C GLY A 316 20.94 -18.21 -13.13
N SER A 317 20.44 -19.45 -13.01
CA SER A 317 19.62 -19.88 -11.89
C SER A 317 20.43 -19.82 -10.58
N GLY A 318 20.39 -18.70 -9.87
CA GLY A 318 21.16 -18.52 -8.63
C GLY A 318 21.31 -17.09 -8.13
N GLU A 319 21.30 -16.09 -9.02
CA GLU A 319 21.60 -14.70 -8.62
C GLU A 319 20.60 -13.69 -9.20
N GLY A 320 20.40 -13.70 -10.52
CA GLY A 320 19.59 -12.73 -11.25
C GLY A 320 18.44 -13.28 -12.11
N GLY A 321 18.33 -14.60 -12.21
CA GLY A 321 17.44 -15.30 -13.16
C GLY A 321 15.94 -15.24 -12.88
N LEU A 322 15.45 -14.42 -11.95
CA LEU A 322 14.05 -14.44 -11.52
C LEU A 322 13.08 -14.13 -12.68
N ASP A 323 12.38 -15.16 -13.15
CA ASP A 323 11.34 -15.07 -14.19
C ASP A 323 9.97 -14.68 -13.60
N LEU A 324 9.93 -13.45 -13.07
CA LEU A 324 8.84 -12.94 -12.24
C LEU A 324 7.53 -12.78 -13.03
N MET A 325 6.45 -13.39 -12.54
CA MET A 325 5.10 -13.24 -13.08
C MET A 325 4.35 -12.07 -12.45
N ALA A 326 3.34 -11.56 -13.16
CA ALA A 326 2.42 -10.55 -12.62
C ALA A 326 1.65 -11.04 -11.38
N GLY A 327 0.83 -10.16 -10.78
CA GLY A 327 0.05 -10.44 -9.58
C GLY A 327 0.58 -9.78 -8.31
N GLY A 328 1.48 -8.80 -8.44
CA GLY A 328 2.11 -8.14 -7.32
C GLY A 328 1.15 -7.27 -6.51
N GLY A 329 0.89 -7.68 -5.27
CA GLY A 329 0.01 -6.98 -4.34
C GLY A 329 0.04 -7.60 -2.95
N ILE A 330 -0.91 -7.20 -2.11
CA ILE A 330 -1.08 -7.69 -0.75
C ILE A 330 -2.21 -8.71 -0.71
N PHE A 331 -1.94 -9.84 -0.09
CA PHE A 331 -2.87 -10.95 0.08
C PHE A 331 -3.18 -11.18 1.55
N MET A 332 -4.40 -11.65 1.81
CA MET A 332 -4.90 -11.93 3.15
C MET A 332 -5.66 -13.25 3.17
N LEU A 333 -5.55 -13.97 4.29
CA LEU A 333 -6.32 -15.18 4.55
C LEU A 333 -7.83 -14.88 4.51
N ASN A 334 -8.61 -15.72 3.83
CA ASN A 334 -10.04 -15.51 3.56
C ASN A 334 -10.93 -15.54 4.82
N SER A 335 -10.45 -16.08 5.94
CA SER A 335 -11.17 -16.02 7.22
C SER A 335 -11.00 -14.69 7.95
N LEU A 336 -10.24 -13.76 7.36
CA LEU A 336 -10.08 -12.39 7.82
C LEU A 336 -10.83 -11.45 6.88
N SER A 337 -11.18 -10.26 7.37
CA SER A 337 -11.88 -9.24 6.58
C SER A 337 -11.37 -7.85 6.93
N THR A 338 -11.81 -6.87 6.14
CA THR A 338 -11.58 -5.45 6.41
C THR A 338 -12.87 -4.80 6.94
N ILE A 339 -12.71 -3.78 7.77
CA ILE A 339 -13.81 -2.92 8.20
C ILE A 339 -13.42 -1.47 7.92
N SER A 340 -14.24 -0.70 7.22
CA SER A 340 -13.94 0.69 6.86
C SER A 340 -15.12 1.62 7.07
N GLY A 341 -14.80 2.91 7.18
CA GLY A 341 -15.77 3.97 7.40
C GLY A 341 -15.16 5.36 7.25
N THR A 342 -16.00 6.38 7.42
CA THR A 342 -15.66 7.80 7.23
C THR A 342 -16.10 8.62 8.44
N LEU A 343 -15.25 9.54 8.89
CA LEU A 343 -15.66 10.60 9.80
C LEU A 343 -16.05 11.83 8.98
N TYR A 344 -17.23 12.39 9.23
CA TYR A 344 -17.81 13.48 8.44
C TYR A 344 -18.50 14.54 9.29
N GLU A 345 -18.68 15.72 8.72
CA GLU A 345 -19.52 16.80 9.25
C GLU A 345 -20.96 16.57 8.81
N ASP A 346 -21.81 16.17 9.76
CA ASP A 346 -23.24 15.94 9.58
C ASP A 346 -23.97 17.30 9.53
N THR A 347 -23.93 17.94 8.36
CA THR A 347 -24.37 19.33 8.18
C THR A 347 -25.88 19.49 8.27
N ASN A 348 -26.63 18.42 8.01
CA ASN A 348 -28.09 18.40 8.04
C ASN A 348 -28.66 17.70 9.29
N ALA A 349 -27.79 17.16 10.16
CA ALA A 349 -28.12 16.47 11.39
C ALA A 349 -29.01 15.22 11.20
N ASN A 350 -28.88 14.52 10.07
CA ASN A 350 -29.65 13.31 9.77
C ASN A 350 -28.96 12.02 10.26
N GLY A 351 -27.67 12.07 10.59
CA GLY A 351 -26.87 10.94 11.03
C GLY A 351 -26.42 9.96 9.93
N ASP A 352 -26.66 10.29 8.66
CA ASP A 352 -26.25 9.55 7.48
C ASP A 352 -25.15 10.34 6.73
N PHE A 353 -24.15 9.65 6.16
CA PHE A 353 -23.12 10.33 5.37
C PHE A 353 -23.62 10.64 3.96
N ASP A 354 -23.87 11.92 3.69
CA ASP A 354 -24.34 12.39 2.39
C ASP A 354 -23.19 12.84 1.46
N THR A 355 -23.39 12.74 0.14
CA THR A 355 -22.33 13.00 -0.87
C THR A 355 -21.70 14.40 -0.80
N ASN A 356 -22.42 15.39 -0.27
CA ASN A 356 -21.97 16.78 -0.19
C ASN A 356 -21.40 17.16 1.17
N GLU A 357 -21.32 16.22 2.10
CA GLU A 357 -20.87 16.52 3.46
C GLU A 357 -19.35 16.55 3.55
N PRO A 358 -18.78 17.59 4.20
CA PRO A 358 -17.37 17.66 4.46
C PRO A 358 -16.91 16.45 5.28
N LYS A 359 -15.70 15.97 5.00
CA LYS A 359 -15.07 14.93 5.80
C LYS A 359 -14.21 15.56 6.90
N LEU A 360 -14.07 14.86 8.02
CA LEU A 360 -13.21 15.31 9.10
C LEU A 360 -11.72 15.15 8.76
N PRO A 361 -10.82 15.85 9.48
CA PRO A 361 -9.37 15.74 9.27
C PRO A 361 -8.80 14.33 9.45
N LYS A 362 -7.55 14.18 8.99
CA LYS A 362 -6.73 12.99 9.25
C LYS A 362 -6.33 12.88 10.73
N ASP A 363 -5.75 11.73 11.06
CA ASP A 363 -5.12 11.41 12.34
C ASP A 363 -6.08 11.20 13.54
N ILE A 364 -7.41 11.28 13.34
CA ILE A 364 -8.40 11.02 14.40
C ILE A 364 -8.48 9.52 14.70
N THR A 365 -8.32 9.14 15.97
CA THR A 365 -8.26 7.76 16.43
C THR A 365 -9.63 7.06 16.41
N VAL A 366 -9.67 5.86 15.83
CA VAL A 366 -10.79 4.93 15.83
C VAL A 366 -10.34 3.59 16.44
N LYS A 367 -11.19 3.00 17.28
CA LYS A 367 -10.94 1.79 18.07
C LYS A 367 -11.86 0.67 17.61
N LEU A 368 -11.33 -0.55 17.54
CA LEU A 368 -12.08 -1.79 17.38
C LEU A 368 -12.05 -2.55 18.71
N LEU A 369 -13.22 -2.92 19.19
CA LEU A 369 -13.42 -3.58 20.48
C LEU A 369 -14.03 -4.98 20.29
N ASP A 370 -13.63 -5.91 21.13
CA ASP A 370 -14.26 -7.23 21.24
C ASP A 370 -15.60 -7.18 22.01
N ASN A 371 -16.28 -8.33 22.12
CA ASN A 371 -17.54 -8.45 22.88
C ASN A 371 -17.41 -8.15 24.38
N ASN A 372 -16.19 -8.13 24.93
CA ASN A 372 -15.92 -7.81 26.33
C ASN A 372 -15.55 -6.32 26.53
N ASN A 373 -15.66 -5.50 25.48
CA ASN A 373 -15.23 -4.10 25.45
C ASN A 373 -13.70 -3.89 25.59
N ASN A 374 -12.89 -4.90 25.30
CA ASN A 374 -11.45 -4.71 25.21
C ASN A 374 -11.10 -4.09 23.86
N VAL A 375 -10.26 -3.06 23.84
CA VAL A 375 -9.68 -2.54 22.60
C VAL A 375 -8.69 -3.57 22.06
N ILE A 376 -9.00 -4.11 20.88
CA ILE A 376 -8.16 -5.11 20.20
C ILE A 376 -7.38 -4.51 19.03
N ALA A 377 -7.87 -3.42 18.44
CA ALA A 377 -7.17 -2.67 17.41
C ALA A 377 -7.49 -1.18 17.48
N THR A 378 -6.57 -0.37 16.98
CA THR A 378 -6.75 1.07 16.74
C THR A 378 -6.24 1.42 15.35
N THR A 379 -6.87 2.40 14.71
CA THR A 379 -6.41 3.03 13.47
C THR A 379 -6.69 4.53 13.55
N THR A 380 -6.18 5.32 12.61
CA THR A 380 -6.52 6.74 12.47
C THR A 380 -7.17 7.03 11.11
N THR A 381 -7.84 8.17 10.98
CA THR A 381 -8.34 8.66 9.69
C THR A 381 -7.20 9.05 8.75
N ASP A 382 -7.35 8.77 7.46
CA ASP A 382 -6.44 9.21 6.40
C ASP A 382 -6.70 10.67 5.98
N SER A 383 -5.94 11.17 5.01
CA SER A 383 -6.08 12.54 4.47
C SER A 383 -7.46 12.83 3.86
N ASN A 384 -8.26 11.80 3.60
CA ASN A 384 -9.60 11.88 3.06
C ASN A 384 -10.65 11.52 4.13
N GLY A 385 -10.32 11.57 5.43
CA GLY A 385 -11.25 11.31 6.53
C GLY A 385 -11.72 9.87 6.66
N ASN A 386 -11.15 8.92 5.92
CA ASN A 386 -11.54 7.51 5.97
C ASN A 386 -10.64 6.74 6.94
N TYR A 387 -11.16 5.70 7.57
CA TYR A 387 -10.38 4.76 8.38
C TYR A 387 -10.59 3.32 7.92
N THR A 388 -9.67 2.42 8.24
CA THR A 388 -9.79 0.99 7.90
C THR A 388 -9.08 0.10 8.92
N PHE A 389 -9.79 -0.89 9.45
CA PHE A 389 -9.22 -2.06 10.10
C PHE A 389 -9.02 -3.16 9.07
N THR A 390 -7.85 -3.80 9.05
CA THR A 390 -7.58 -4.95 8.18
C THR A 390 -7.25 -6.18 9.01
N GLY A 391 -7.41 -7.39 8.45
CA GLY A 391 -7.05 -8.63 9.14
C GLY A 391 -7.96 -8.99 10.32
N VAL A 392 -9.21 -8.52 10.29
CA VAL A 392 -10.19 -8.77 11.36
C VAL A 392 -10.77 -10.16 11.18
N ALA A 393 -10.60 -11.03 12.17
CA ALA A 393 -11.16 -12.38 12.13
C ALA A 393 -12.69 -12.34 12.23
N ASN A 394 -13.36 -13.38 11.69
CA ASN A 394 -14.80 -13.52 11.84
C ASN A 394 -15.24 -13.47 13.31
N GLY A 395 -16.30 -12.71 13.59
CA GLY A 395 -16.75 -12.45 14.96
C GLY A 395 -17.57 -11.17 15.07
N ASN A 396 -18.09 -10.93 16.28
CA ASN A 396 -18.83 -9.71 16.61
C ASN A 396 -17.89 -8.71 17.28
N TYR A 397 -17.97 -7.45 16.86
CA TYR A 397 -17.13 -6.36 17.34
C TYR A 397 -17.93 -5.08 17.50
N LYS A 398 -17.31 -4.09 18.14
CA LYS A 398 -17.77 -2.70 18.16
C LYS A 398 -16.68 -1.77 17.66
N ILE A 399 -17.08 -0.73 16.94
CA ILE A 399 -16.17 0.33 16.50
C ILE A 399 -16.55 1.60 17.24
N GLN A 400 -15.55 2.33 17.73
CA GLN A 400 -15.71 3.59 18.44
C GLN A 400 -14.71 4.63 17.92
N VAL A 401 -15.15 5.86 17.72
CA VAL A 401 -14.23 7.00 17.57
C VAL A 401 -13.79 7.47 18.97
N ASP A 402 -12.51 7.82 19.11
CA ASP A 402 -12.03 8.49 20.31
C ASP A 402 -12.48 9.95 20.32
N THR A 403 -13.62 10.23 20.95
CA THR A 403 -14.19 11.58 21.02
C THR A 403 -13.37 12.57 21.85
N SER A 404 -12.29 12.10 22.50
CA SER A 404 -11.33 12.95 23.23
C SER A 404 -10.08 13.26 22.42
N ASP A 405 -9.96 12.74 21.19
CA ASP A 405 -8.83 13.00 20.32
C ASP A 405 -8.71 14.49 19.97
N THR A 406 -7.51 15.04 20.13
CA THR A 406 -7.23 16.47 19.91
C THR A 406 -7.24 16.85 18.43
N ASP A 407 -7.15 15.88 17.51
CA ASP A 407 -7.25 16.12 16.07
C ASP A 407 -8.71 16.35 15.61
N ILE A 408 -9.69 16.12 16.49
CA ILE A 408 -11.09 16.53 16.26
C ILE A 408 -11.18 18.06 16.39
N PRO A 409 -11.67 18.78 15.35
CA PRO A 409 -11.74 20.24 15.42
C PRO A 409 -12.59 20.75 16.58
N THR A 410 -12.16 21.83 17.21
CA THR A 410 -12.85 22.41 18.36
C THR A 410 -14.29 22.79 18.00
N GLY A 411 -15.23 22.34 18.83
CA GLY A 411 -16.67 22.58 18.65
C GLY A 411 -17.41 21.47 17.95
N TYR A 412 -16.73 20.53 17.28
CA TYR A 412 -17.39 19.35 16.73
C TYR A 412 -17.81 18.39 17.85
N THR A 413 -19.03 17.88 17.75
CA THR A 413 -19.59 16.92 18.69
C THR A 413 -20.16 15.74 17.94
N LEU A 414 -19.78 14.52 18.34
CA LEU A 414 -20.31 13.29 17.75
C LEU A 414 -21.82 13.21 17.97
N LYS A 415 -22.57 12.95 16.89
CA LYS A 415 -24.03 12.79 16.93
C LYS A 415 -24.51 11.39 16.61
N THR A 416 -23.81 10.67 15.75
CA THR A 416 -24.09 9.25 15.53
C THR A 416 -23.76 8.44 16.79
N ALA A 417 -24.25 7.22 16.86
CA ALA A 417 -23.90 6.31 17.95
C ALA A 417 -22.38 6.07 17.94
N ASN A 418 -21.74 6.16 19.11
CA ASN A 418 -20.32 5.83 19.20
C ASN A 418 -20.09 4.31 19.18
N ASP A 419 -21.09 3.49 19.52
CA ASP A 419 -20.98 2.03 19.47
C ASP A 419 -21.58 1.50 18.16
N LEU A 420 -20.75 1.38 17.12
CA LEU A 420 -21.15 0.72 15.87
C LEU A 420 -20.89 -0.79 15.98
N VAL A 421 -21.96 -1.58 16.11
CA VAL A 421 -21.88 -3.05 16.23
C VAL A 421 -21.74 -3.67 14.85
N VAL A 422 -20.73 -4.51 14.65
CA VAL A 422 -20.45 -5.19 13.38
C VAL A 422 -20.25 -6.69 13.57
N ASN A 423 -20.73 -7.47 12.60
CA ASN A 423 -20.51 -8.93 12.54
C ASN A 423 -19.70 -9.28 11.30
N VAL A 424 -18.45 -9.67 11.51
CA VAL A 424 -17.50 -10.05 10.47
C VAL A 424 -17.71 -11.51 10.09
N SER A 425 -17.99 -11.75 8.81
CA SER A 425 -18.31 -13.08 8.27
C SER A 425 -17.65 -13.35 6.90
N GLY A 426 -16.41 -12.92 6.73
CA GLY A 426 -15.57 -13.22 5.55
C GLY A 426 -15.71 -12.25 4.38
N SER A 427 -16.53 -11.21 4.52
CA SER A 427 -16.67 -10.13 3.55
C SER A 427 -16.25 -8.79 4.16
N PRO A 428 -15.68 -7.86 3.36
CA PRO A 428 -15.46 -6.49 3.79
C PRO A 428 -16.75 -5.86 4.35
N ILE A 429 -16.63 -5.14 5.47
CA ILE A 429 -17.70 -4.32 6.03
C ILE A 429 -17.36 -2.86 5.76
N THR A 430 -18.21 -2.16 5.03
CA THR A 430 -18.03 -0.74 4.69
C THR A 430 -19.05 0.13 5.43
N ASP A 431 -18.97 1.44 5.21
CA ASP A 431 -19.99 2.42 5.62
C ASP A 431 -20.22 2.50 7.13
N GLN A 432 -19.17 2.20 7.91
CA GLN A 432 -19.17 2.37 9.36
C GLN A 432 -18.83 3.83 9.70
N ASN A 433 -19.77 4.74 9.49
CA ASN A 433 -19.47 6.17 9.51
C ASN A 433 -19.77 6.84 10.86
N PHE A 434 -19.01 7.89 11.20
CA PHE A 434 -19.23 8.72 12.39
C PHE A 434 -19.50 10.18 12.00
N GLY A 435 -20.72 10.65 12.30
CA GLY A 435 -21.19 12.00 11.97
C GLY A 435 -21.02 12.96 13.13
N PHE A 436 -20.37 14.10 12.88
CA PHE A 436 -20.14 15.16 13.84
C PHE A 436 -20.88 16.43 13.45
N THR A 437 -21.53 17.08 14.41
CA THR A 437 -22.14 18.40 14.22
C THR A 437 -21.36 19.47 14.95
N ILE A 438 -21.30 20.66 14.37
CA ILE A 438 -20.97 21.89 15.10
C ILE A 438 -22.29 22.42 15.69
N PRO A 439 -22.41 22.64 17.01
CA PRO A 439 -23.58 23.34 17.52
C PRO A 439 -23.66 24.70 16.83
N PRO A 440 -24.86 25.16 16.40
CA PRO A 440 -24.98 26.45 15.76
C PRO A 440 -24.31 27.48 16.67
N SER A 441 -23.37 28.26 16.11
CA SER A 441 -22.82 29.40 16.83
C SER A 441 -24.04 30.20 17.28
N ASN A 442 -24.32 30.26 18.58
CA ASN A 442 -25.37 31.14 19.06
C ASN A 442 -25.05 32.50 18.43
N PRO A 443 -25.89 33.06 17.54
CA PRO A 443 -25.66 34.42 17.09
C PRO A 443 -25.59 35.19 18.39
N ILE A 444 -24.50 35.93 18.60
CA ILE A 444 -24.21 36.64 19.85
C ILE A 444 -25.53 37.24 20.31
N VAL A 445 -26.19 36.60 21.28
CA VAL A 445 -27.36 37.17 21.92
C VAL A 445 -26.70 38.17 22.83
N LEU A 446 -26.44 39.35 22.26
CA LEU A 446 -26.15 40.53 23.05
C LEU A 446 -27.36 40.63 23.94
N LEU A 447 -27.19 40.16 25.18
CA LEU A 447 -28.20 40.26 26.21
C LEU A 447 -28.30 41.77 26.48
N ILE A 448 -29.04 42.49 25.63
CA ILE A 448 -29.58 43.79 25.97
C ILE A 448 -30.58 43.43 27.05
N LYS A 449 -30.06 43.34 28.28
CA LYS A 449 -30.80 43.33 29.52
C LYS A 449 -31.92 44.35 29.28
N ARG A 450 -33.18 43.93 29.35
CA ARG A 450 -34.26 44.89 29.52
C ARG A 450 -33.89 45.67 30.77
N ILE A 451 -33.32 46.86 30.60
CA ILE A 451 -33.13 47.82 31.68
C ILE A 451 -34.54 48.34 31.94
N THR A 452 -35.30 47.57 32.71
CA THR A 452 -36.52 48.08 33.33
C THR A 452 -36.04 48.90 34.53
N ALA A 453 -36.03 50.22 34.34
CA ALA A 453 -35.80 51.27 35.33
C ALA A 453 -34.41 51.32 36.00
N ILE A 454 -33.54 52.18 35.45
CA ILE A 454 -32.58 52.95 36.27
C ILE A 454 -33.16 54.37 36.37
N ASN A 455 -33.35 54.83 37.60
CA ASN A 455 -33.83 56.17 37.93
C ASN A 455 -33.02 57.26 37.19
N GLN A 456 -33.70 58.02 36.33
CA GLN A 456 -33.37 59.39 35.90
C GLN A 456 -31.90 59.69 35.51
N ILE A 457 -31.25 58.85 34.70
CA ILE A 457 -30.02 59.27 34.02
C ILE A 457 -30.19 59.03 32.52
N ALA A 458 -30.24 60.12 31.76
CA ALA A 458 -30.36 60.09 30.32
C ALA A 458 -29.11 59.42 29.69
N LEU A 459 -29.35 58.38 28.90
CA LEU A 459 -28.35 57.63 28.13
C LEU A 459 -27.90 58.42 26.89
N THR A 460 -27.33 59.62 27.07
CA THR A 460 -26.89 60.45 25.93
C THR A 460 -25.44 60.23 25.49
N ASN A 461 -24.67 59.32 26.10
CA ASN A 461 -23.22 59.22 25.85
C ASN A 461 -22.73 57.84 25.36
N ILE A 462 -23.53 57.03 24.65
CA ILE A 462 -23.08 55.74 24.06
C ILE A 462 -23.14 55.74 22.52
N ILE A 463 -23.08 56.91 21.89
CA ILE A 463 -22.84 57.01 20.45
C ILE A 463 -21.81 58.11 20.26
N ASP A 464 -20.57 57.72 19.96
CA ASP A 464 -19.56 58.62 19.44
C ASP A 464 -19.96 59.02 18.01
N GLY A 465 -19.68 60.27 17.63
CA GLY A 465 -19.67 60.66 16.21
C GLY A 465 -20.75 61.63 15.71
N VAL A 466 -21.37 62.46 16.55
CA VAL A 466 -22.12 63.63 16.04
C VAL A 466 -21.29 64.90 16.23
N ASP A 467 -20.59 65.27 15.17
CA ASP A 467 -20.03 66.62 15.00
C ASP A 467 -21.19 67.62 14.99
N ASN A 468 -21.30 68.43 16.04
CA ASN A 468 -22.33 69.45 16.15
C ASN A 468 -21.88 70.82 15.61
N GLY A 469 -20.76 70.89 14.89
CA GLY A 469 -20.32 72.07 14.14
C GLY A 469 -20.09 73.32 15.01
N ASN A 470 -19.94 73.17 16.33
CA ASN A 470 -19.72 74.27 17.26
C ASN A 470 -18.23 74.37 17.63
N PRO A 471 -17.49 75.37 17.11
CA PRO A 471 -16.06 75.52 17.35
C PRO A 471 -15.69 75.95 18.78
N GLU A 472 -16.67 76.23 19.65
CA GLU A 472 -16.41 76.64 21.05
C GLU A 472 -16.60 75.51 22.08
N SER A 473 -16.74 74.25 21.65
CA SER A 473 -16.80 73.10 22.58
C SER A 473 -15.42 72.78 23.17
N PRO A 474 -15.28 72.57 24.50
CA PRO A 474 -14.00 72.24 25.15
C PRO A 474 -13.45 70.86 24.77
N ASN A 475 -14.22 70.06 24.03
CA ASN A 475 -13.81 68.76 23.48
C ASN A 475 -13.66 68.77 21.94
N TYR A 476 -13.53 69.96 21.33
CA TYR A 476 -13.29 70.07 19.88
C TYR A 476 -11.90 69.55 19.52
N VAL A 477 -11.86 68.43 18.79
CA VAL A 477 -10.65 67.94 18.13
C VAL A 477 -10.91 68.07 16.63
N PRO A 478 -10.21 68.96 15.89
CA PRO A 478 -10.37 69.03 14.46
C PRO A 478 -9.81 67.75 13.85
N ALA A 479 -10.67 66.91 13.29
CA ALA A 479 -10.22 65.77 12.49
C ALA A 479 -9.56 66.30 11.20
N PRO A 480 -8.38 65.78 10.81
CA PRO A 480 -7.92 65.97 9.44
C PRO A 480 -8.88 65.23 8.51
N LYS A 481 -9.46 65.94 7.55
CA LYS A 481 -10.17 65.30 6.43
C LYS A 481 -9.16 64.45 5.64
N ASP A 482 -9.28 63.13 5.70
CA ASP A 482 -8.71 62.23 4.71
C ASP A 482 -9.59 62.29 3.44
N ALA A 483 -9.01 62.07 2.27
CA ALA A 483 -9.62 62.24 0.96
C ALA A 483 -10.51 61.06 0.50
N ASP A 484 -10.85 60.11 1.36
CA ASP A 484 -11.59 58.88 1.00
C ASP A 484 -13.09 58.89 1.35
N ASP A 485 -13.56 59.90 2.06
CA ASP A 485 -14.92 60.05 2.60
C ASP A 485 -15.99 60.49 1.57
N ASN A 486 -15.65 60.47 0.27
CA ASN A 486 -16.56 60.80 -0.84
C ASN A 486 -16.61 59.74 -1.97
N HIS A 487 -16.46 58.45 -1.66
CA HIS A 487 -16.58 57.41 -2.70
C HIS A 487 -18.06 57.10 -3.06
N PRO A 488 -18.53 57.25 -4.31
CA PRO A 488 -19.98 57.23 -4.63
C PRO A 488 -20.67 55.85 -4.65
N ASN A 489 -20.02 54.78 -4.18
CA ASN A 489 -20.42 53.41 -4.55
C ASN A 489 -20.90 52.52 -3.40
N TRP A 490 -21.23 53.07 -2.23
CA TRP A 490 -21.87 52.28 -1.17
C TRP A 490 -23.39 52.34 -1.31
N VAL A 491 -23.93 51.33 -1.99
CA VAL A 491 -25.38 51.16 -2.16
C VAL A 491 -25.99 50.70 -0.84
N SER A 492 -26.78 51.56 -0.22
CA SER A 492 -27.59 51.24 0.96
C SER A 492 -28.77 50.37 0.54
N ASN A 493 -28.78 49.09 0.94
CA ASN A 493 -30.00 48.32 1.17
C ASN A 493 -29.67 46.95 1.78
N PHE A 494 -29.62 46.86 3.10
CA PHE A 494 -30.07 45.67 3.85
C PHE A 494 -30.37 46.14 5.27
N LEU A 495 -31.66 46.39 5.52
CA LEU A 495 -32.35 46.25 6.81
C LEU A 495 -33.82 46.68 6.59
N ARG A 496 -34.64 45.72 6.14
CA ARG A 496 -36.06 45.63 6.45
C ARG A 496 -36.41 44.18 6.69
#